data_AF-A0A914G0M7-F1
#
_entry.id   AF-A0A914G0M7-F1
#
_cell.length_a   1.000
_cell.length_b   1.000
_cell.length_c   1.000
_cell.angle_alpha   90.00
_cell.angle_beta   90.00
_cell.angle_gamma   90.00
#
_symmetry.space_group_name_H-M   'P 1'
#
loop_
_entity.id
_entity.type
_entity.pdbx_description
1 polymer ?
#
loop_
_entity_poly.entity_id
_entity_poly.type
_entity_poly.pdbx_seq_one_letter_code
_entity_poly.pdbx_strand_id
1 'polypeptide(L)'
;MQNGGNVGQVLERLIKGVKTIETKIPFSRDDRLGWLTFCPSNLGTTVRASVHIKLPKISAKPDFQSICDGLKLQIRGIHGEHSESAGGVYDISNKARLGLTEFEAVKQMYDGVKHLIELEKKA
;
A
#
# COMPACT_ATOMS: atom_id res chain seq x y z
N MET A 1 -6.63 10.61 0.46
CA MET A 1 -6.72 10.13 -0.94
C MET A 1 -6.88 11.30 -1.89
N GLN A 2 -6.50 11.16 -3.16
CA GLN A 2 -6.74 12.11 -4.25
C GLN A 2 -6.56 11.40 -5.60
N ASN A 3 -7.01 12.03 -6.69
CA ASN A 3 -6.66 11.59 -8.06
C ASN A 3 -5.18 11.86 -8.37
N GLY A 4 -4.60 11.05 -9.26
CA GLY A 4 -3.19 11.15 -9.67
C GLY A 4 -2.22 10.42 -8.75
N GLY A 5 -0.92 10.52 -9.05
CA GLY A 5 0.14 9.72 -8.43
C GLY A 5 1.03 10.45 -7.42
N ASN A 6 0.62 11.61 -6.90
CA ASN A 6 1.45 12.37 -5.94
C ASN A 6 1.38 11.76 -4.53
N VAL A 7 2.10 10.66 -4.33
CA VAL A 7 2.17 9.92 -3.07
C VAL A 7 2.70 10.80 -1.93
N GLY A 8 3.69 11.65 -2.20
CA GLY A 8 4.28 12.56 -1.20
C GLY A 8 3.25 13.50 -0.59
N GLN A 9 2.43 14.15 -1.42
CA GLN A 9 1.37 15.04 -0.96
C GLN A 9 0.30 14.30 -0.14
N VAL A 10 -0.05 13.07 -0.53
CA VAL A 10 -1.01 12.25 0.22
C VAL A 10 -0.45 11.86 1.59
N LEU A 11 0.83 11.46 1.64
CA LEU A 11 1.51 11.10 2.88
C LEU A 11 1.65 12.29 3.83
N GLU A 12 2.06 13.45 3.32
CA GLU A 12 2.18 14.68 4.13
C GLU A 12 0.85 15.04 4.80
N ARG A 13 -0.26 14.98 4.04
CA ARG A 13 -1.60 15.25 4.57
C ARG A 13 -2.01 14.22 5.63
N LEU A 14 -1.66 12.95 5.45
CA LEU A 14 -1.92 11.91 6.46
C LEU A 14 -1.14 12.19 7.75
N ILE A 15 0.17 12.45 7.65
CA ILE A 15 1.03 12.73 8.81
C ILE A 15 0.51 13.95 9.59
N LYS A 16 0.14 15.03 8.88
CA LYS A 16 -0.43 16.23 9.50
C LYS A 16 -1.72 15.89 10.27
N GLY A 17 -2.61 15.10 9.68
CA GLY A 17 -3.87 14.70 10.31
C GLY A 17 -3.63 13.86 11.58
N VAL A 18 -2.83 12.81 11.49
CA VAL A 18 -2.53 11.91 12.61
C VAL A 18 -1.86 12.66 13.76
N LYS A 19 -0.82 13.46 13.48
CA LYS A 19 -0.14 14.27 14.51
C LYS A 19 -1.06 15.27 15.18
N THR A 20 -1.99 15.86 14.42
CA THR A 20 -2.98 16.80 15.00
C THR A 20 -3.90 16.09 15.99
N ILE A 21 -4.39 14.89 15.65
CA ILE A 21 -5.25 14.09 16.54
C ILE A 21 -4.48 13.64 17.78
N GLU A 22 -3.22 13.23 17.62
CA GLU A 22 -2.36 12.77 18.71
C GLU A 22 -2.14 13.84 19.80
N THR A 23 -2.21 15.14 19.44
CA THR A 23 -2.17 16.23 20.44
C THR A 23 -3.38 16.26 21.39
N LYS A 24 -4.47 15.56 21.03
CA LYS A 24 -5.72 15.52 21.79
C LYS A 24 -6.01 14.15 22.39
N ILE A 25 -5.61 13.08 21.70
CA ILE A 25 -5.90 11.70 22.09
C ILE A 25 -4.61 10.88 21.88
N PRO A 26 -3.97 10.39 22.96
CA PRO A 26 -2.79 9.55 22.82
C PRO A 26 -3.18 8.20 22.23
N PHE A 27 -2.39 7.72 21.28
CA PHE A 27 -2.56 6.39 20.69
C PHE A 27 -1.87 5.31 21.52
N SER A 28 -2.44 4.11 21.52
CA SER A 28 -1.85 2.97 22.22
C SER A 28 -0.75 2.33 21.37
N ARG A 29 0.44 2.19 21.96
CA ARG A 29 1.61 1.59 21.32
C ARG A 29 2.25 0.59 22.26
N ASP A 30 2.61 -0.56 21.70
CA ASP A 30 3.41 -1.60 22.34
C ASP A 30 4.81 -1.63 21.70
N ASP A 31 5.85 -1.90 22.48
CA ASP A 31 7.23 -1.86 21.98
C ASP A 31 7.54 -2.95 20.97
N ARG A 32 6.88 -4.10 21.07
CA ARG A 32 7.05 -5.23 20.14
C ARG A 32 6.06 -5.17 18.99
N LEU A 33 4.81 -4.80 19.27
CA LEU A 33 3.71 -4.84 18.30
C LEU A 33 3.47 -3.50 17.59
N GLY A 34 4.14 -2.42 17.98
CA GLY A 34 3.92 -1.08 17.43
C GLY A 34 2.54 -0.54 17.80
N TRP A 35 1.92 0.21 16.89
CA TRP A 35 0.58 0.76 17.10
C TRP A 35 -0.46 -0.35 17.18
N LEU A 36 -1.30 -0.30 18.22
CA LEU A 36 -2.30 -1.33 18.47
C LEU A 36 -3.56 -1.10 17.64
N THR A 37 -4.09 -2.19 17.10
CA THR A 37 -5.31 -2.21 16.28
C THR A 37 -6.21 -3.36 16.67
N PHE A 38 -7.50 -3.26 16.35
CA PHE A 38 -8.45 -4.35 16.60
C PHE A 38 -8.09 -5.64 15.84
N CYS A 39 -7.78 -5.53 14.55
CA CYS A 39 -7.37 -6.68 13.74
C CYS A 39 -5.85 -6.88 13.84
N PRO A 40 -5.36 -8.09 14.17
CA PRO A 40 -3.93 -8.37 14.25
C PRO A 40 -3.15 -8.09 12.95
N SER A 41 -3.81 -8.17 11.78
CA SER A 41 -3.16 -7.93 10.48
C SER A 41 -2.67 -6.49 10.30
N ASN A 42 -3.14 -5.55 11.14
CA ASN A 42 -2.84 -4.12 11.03
C ASN A 42 -1.89 -3.62 12.12
N LEU A 43 -1.32 -4.49 12.95
CA LEU A 43 -0.31 -4.11 13.94
C LEU A 43 0.94 -3.51 13.29
N GLY A 44 1.72 -2.78 14.08
CA GLY A 44 2.99 -2.17 13.67
C GLY A 44 2.80 -0.73 13.24
N THR A 45 3.07 -0.43 11.98
CA THR A 45 2.84 0.88 11.38
C THR A 45 1.37 1.21 11.18
N THR A 46 0.50 0.19 11.06
CA THR A 46 -0.88 0.30 10.57
C THR A 46 -1.02 0.82 9.12
N VAL A 47 0.08 1.22 8.49
CA VAL A 47 0.07 1.94 7.21
C VAL A 47 -0.21 1.00 6.06
N ARG A 48 -1.32 1.26 5.38
CA ARG A 48 -1.58 0.78 4.02
C ARG A 48 -1.49 1.96 3.06
N ALA A 49 -0.38 2.07 2.36
CA ALA A 49 -0.26 2.95 1.21
C ALA A 49 -0.67 2.16 -0.03
N SER A 50 -1.51 2.73 -0.90
CA SER A 50 -1.94 2.04 -2.10
C SER A 50 -2.25 2.98 -3.26
N VAL A 51 -2.31 2.40 -4.46
CA VAL A 51 -2.75 3.06 -5.69
C VAL A 51 -3.76 2.18 -6.42
N HIS A 52 -4.73 2.82 -7.06
CA HIS A 52 -5.47 2.18 -8.15
C HIS A 52 -4.68 2.42 -9.44
N ILE A 53 -4.22 1.34 -10.07
CA ILE A 53 -3.35 1.42 -11.24
C ILE A 53 -3.79 0.44 -12.33
N LYS A 54 -3.72 0.89 -13.58
CA LYS A 54 -4.05 0.11 -14.77
C LYS A 54 -2.78 -0.56 -15.32
N LEU A 55 -2.73 -1.89 -15.28
CA LEU A 55 -1.58 -2.73 -15.66
C LEU A 55 -1.99 -3.89 -16.61
N PRO A 56 -2.75 -3.65 -17.69
CA PRO A 56 -3.41 -4.69 -18.47
C PRO A 56 -2.46 -5.69 -19.13
N LYS A 57 -1.22 -5.29 -19.46
CA LYS A 57 -0.29 -6.19 -20.15
C LYS A 57 0.39 -7.14 -19.17
N ILE A 58 0.96 -6.61 -18.08
CA ILE A 58 1.65 -7.46 -17.11
C ILE A 58 0.68 -8.26 -16.26
N SER A 59 -0.54 -7.75 -16.01
CA SER A 59 -1.55 -8.48 -15.24
C SER A 59 -2.16 -9.66 -16.00
N ALA A 60 -2.03 -9.70 -17.33
CA ALA A 60 -2.44 -10.83 -18.15
C ALA A 60 -1.42 -11.99 -18.14
N LYS A 61 -0.22 -11.77 -17.58
CA LYS A 61 0.83 -12.79 -17.50
C LYS A 61 0.63 -13.68 -16.27
N PRO A 62 0.93 -14.99 -16.37
CA PRO A 62 0.72 -15.94 -15.27
C PRO A 62 1.63 -15.67 -14.05
N ASP A 63 2.73 -14.95 -14.23
CA ASP A 63 3.70 -14.61 -13.19
C ASP A 63 3.40 -13.30 -12.46
N PHE A 64 2.33 -12.57 -12.82
CA PHE A 64 2.01 -11.26 -12.23
C PHE A 64 1.95 -11.28 -10.70
N GLN A 65 1.23 -12.26 -10.14
CA GLN A 65 1.12 -12.42 -8.69
C GLN A 65 2.50 -12.66 -8.04
N SER A 66 3.33 -13.49 -8.68
CA SER A 66 4.68 -13.81 -8.20
C SER A 66 5.61 -12.58 -8.26
N ILE A 67 5.50 -11.76 -9.32
CA ILE A 67 6.22 -10.49 -9.44
C ILE A 67 5.84 -9.57 -8.28
N CYS A 68 4.55 -9.36 -8.04
CA CYS A 68 4.08 -8.51 -6.95
C CYS A 68 4.48 -9.03 -5.56
N ASP A 69 4.42 -10.34 -5.33
CA ASP A 69 4.87 -10.95 -4.08
C ASP A 69 6.39 -10.76 -3.88
N GLY A 70 7.20 -10.90 -4.94
CA GLY A 70 8.64 -10.62 -4.90
C GLY A 70 8.96 -9.16 -4.57
N LEU A 71 8.08 -8.22 -4.97
CA LEU A 71 8.15 -6.81 -4.61
C LEU A 71 7.53 -6.49 -3.24
N LYS A 72 7.05 -7.52 -2.51
CA LYS A 72 6.35 -7.38 -1.22
C LYS A 72 5.11 -6.49 -1.32
N LEU A 73 4.39 -6.59 -2.43
CA LEU A 73 3.13 -5.90 -2.68
C LEU A 73 1.95 -6.85 -2.47
N GLN A 74 0.81 -6.29 -2.05
CA GLN A 74 -0.47 -6.97 -2.00
C GLN A 74 -1.37 -6.42 -3.10
N ILE A 75 -1.92 -7.31 -3.92
CA ILE A 75 -2.85 -7.00 -5.01
C ILE A 75 -4.28 -7.29 -4.54
N ARG A 76 -5.23 -6.41 -4.89
CA ARG A 76 -6.68 -6.64 -4.78
C ARG A 76 -7.39 -6.10 -6.02
N GLY A 77 -8.58 -6.63 -6.30
CA GLY A 77 -9.46 -5.99 -7.28
C GLY A 77 -10.10 -4.72 -6.73
N ILE A 78 -10.61 -3.88 -7.64
CA ILE A 78 -11.20 -2.57 -7.31
C ILE A 78 -12.59 -2.65 -6.65
N HIS A 79 -13.26 -3.81 -6.67
CA HIS A 79 -14.57 -4.01 -6.02
C HIS A 79 -14.49 -4.78 -4.68
N GLY A 80 -13.28 -4.99 -4.12
CA GLY A 80 -13.09 -5.60 -2.80
C GLY A 80 -12.02 -6.69 -2.76
N GLU A 81 -11.91 -7.36 -1.61
CA GLU A 81 -10.87 -8.37 -1.33
C GLU A 81 -10.93 -9.61 -2.25
N HIS A 82 -12.03 -9.81 -2.98
CA HIS A 82 -12.28 -11.00 -3.81
C HIS A 82 -12.80 -10.71 -5.22
N SER A 83 -12.79 -9.46 -5.68
CA SER A 83 -13.33 -9.13 -7.00
C SER A 83 -12.29 -9.24 -8.10
N GLU A 84 -12.67 -9.76 -9.28
CA GLU A 84 -11.86 -9.58 -10.48
C GLU A 84 -11.78 -8.09 -10.86
N SER A 85 -10.57 -7.66 -11.17
CA SER A 85 -10.24 -6.32 -11.66
C SER A 85 -10.73 -6.15 -13.10
N ALA A 86 -11.92 -5.58 -13.27
CA ALA A 86 -12.42 -5.19 -14.58
C ALA A 86 -11.40 -4.25 -15.29
N GLY A 87 -10.96 -4.62 -16.49
CA GLY A 87 -10.13 -3.77 -17.34
C GLY A 87 -8.65 -3.64 -16.95
N GLY A 88 -8.12 -4.55 -16.13
CA GLY A 88 -6.72 -4.57 -15.72
C GLY A 88 -6.35 -3.49 -14.69
N VAL A 89 -7.34 -3.02 -13.90
CA VAL A 89 -7.13 -2.03 -12.83
C VAL A 89 -7.10 -2.71 -11.47
N TYR A 90 -6.03 -2.52 -10.72
CA TYR A 90 -5.81 -3.16 -9.43
C TYR A 90 -5.58 -2.14 -8.31
N ASP A 91 -6.00 -2.48 -7.10
CA ASP A 91 -5.52 -1.84 -5.87
C ASP A 91 -4.23 -2.56 -5.43
N ILE A 92 -3.12 -1.83 -5.49
CA ILE A 92 -1.79 -2.35 -5.15
C ILE A 92 -1.25 -1.60 -3.95
N SER A 93 -0.89 -2.33 -2.90
CA SER A 93 -0.43 -1.77 -1.62
C SER A 93 0.83 -2.45 -1.10
N ASN A 94 1.52 -1.84 -0.13
CA ASN A 94 2.55 -2.56 0.64
C ASN A 94 1.93 -3.77 1.33
N LYS A 95 2.65 -4.90 1.43
CA LYS A 95 2.18 -6.11 2.11
C LYS A 95 2.49 -6.09 3.62
N ALA A 96 3.66 -5.60 4.00
CA ALA A 96 4.10 -5.56 5.40
C ALA A 96 3.45 -4.40 6.18
N ARG A 97 3.13 -4.63 7.45
CA ARG A 97 2.64 -3.62 8.42
C ARG A 97 3.52 -3.57 9.67
N LEU A 98 4.04 -4.72 10.11
CA LEU A 98 4.84 -4.88 11.32
C LEU A 98 6.31 -5.14 10.97
N GLY A 99 7.23 -4.65 11.82
CA GLY A 99 8.67 -4.86 11.66
C GLY A 99 9.37 -3.91 10.70
N LEU A 100 8.73 -2.78 10.38
CA LEU A 100 9.26 -1.69 9.55
C LEU A 100 8.69 -0.35 10.01
N THR A 101 9.28 0.74 9.56
CA THR A 101 8.78 2.10 9.78
C THR A 101 7.67 2.46 8.78
N GLU A 102 6.88 3.48 9.11
CA GLU A 102 5.85 4.03 8.22
C GLU A 102 6.47 4.48 6.88
N PHE A 103 7.67 5.08 6.92
CA PHE A 103 8.39 5.49 5.72
C PHE A 103 8.77 4.28 4.85
N GLU A 104 9.32 3.22 5.43
CA GLU A 104 9.69 2.01 4.69
C GLU A 104 8.47 1.32 4.08
N ALA A 105 7.33 1.31 4.78
CA ALA A 105 6.07 0.79 4.26
C ALA A 105 5.62 1.57 3.00
N VAL A 106 5.61 2.91 3.05
CA VAL A 106 5.24 3.72 1.88
C VAL A 106 6.27 3.60 0.76
N LYS A 107 7.56 3.58 1.10
CA LYS A 107 8.66 3.45 0.12
C LYS A 107 8.61 2.11 -0.60
N GLN A 108 8.34 1.01 0.10
CA GLN A 108 8.15 -0.31 -0.50
C GLN A 108 7.00 -0.30 -1.52
N MET A 109 5.87 0.30 -1.17
CA MET A 109 4.76 0.47 -2.13
C MET A 109 5.19 1.31 -3.33
N TYR A 110 5.79 2.47 -3.09
CA TYR A 110 6.18 3.43 -4.13
C TYR A 110 7.19 2.83 -5.12
N ASP A 111 8.26 2.22 -4.62
CA ASP A 111 9.30 1.61 -5.46
C ASP A 111 8.75 0.42 -6.25
N GLY A 112 7.94 -0.42 -5.59
CA GLY A 112 7.29 -1.56 -6.22
C GLY A 112 6.34 -1.14 -7.35
N VAL A 113 5.48 -0.16 -7.10
CA VAL A 113 4.58 0.41 -8.12
C VAL A 113 5.37 1.04 -9.27
N LYS A 114 6.45 1.78 -8.98
CA LYS A 114 7.33 2.34 -10.00
C LYS A 114 7.94 1.24 -10.87
N HIS A 115 8.36 0.13 -10.28
CA HIS A 115 8.86 -1.02 -11.04
C HIS A 115 7.79 -1.66 -11.92
N LEU A 116 6.57 -1.85 -11.40
CA LEU A 116 5.45 -2.38 -12.19
C LEU A 116 5.11 -1.48 -13.38
N ILE A 117 5.16 -0.15 -13.21
CA ILE A 117 4.97 0.80 -14.32
C ILE A 117 6.03 0.59 -15.42
N GLU A 118 7.29 0.37 -15.06
CA GLU A 118 8.35 0.12 -16.03
C GLU A 118 8.20 -1.24 -16.73
N LEU A 119 7.71 -2.27 -16.03
CA LEU A 119 7.37 -3.56 -16.65
C LEU A 119 6.20 -3.42 -17.63
N GLU A 120 5.15 -2.68 -17.27
CA GLU A 120 3.98 -2.44 -18.13
C GLU A 120 4.34 -1.68 -19.41
N LYS A 121 5.27 -0.73 -19.33
CA LYS A 121 5.77 0.01 -20.52
C LYS A 121 6.57 -0.89 -21.48
N LYS A 122 7.25 -1.91 -20.96
CA LYS A 122 8.11 -2.82 -21.74
C LYS A 122 7.36 -4.04 -22.30
N ALA A 123 6.25 -4.42 -21.67
CA ALA A 123 5.36 -5.47 -22.15
C ALA A 123 4.59 -5.02 -23.40
#